data_AF-A0AB38W6K0-F1
#
_entry.id   AF-A0AB38W6K0-F1
#
_cell.length_a   1.000
_cell.length_b   1.000
_cell.length_c   1.000
_cell.angle_alpha   90.00
_cell.angle_beta   90.00
_cell.angle_gamma   90.00
#
_symmetry.space_group_name_H-M   'P 1'
#
loop_
_entity.id
_entity.type
_entity.pdbx_description
1 polymer ?
#
loop_
_entity_poly.entity_id
_entity_poly.type
_entity_poly.pdbx_seq_one_letter_code
_entity_poly.pdbx_strand_id
1 'polypeptide(L)'
;MFGLKVKDAQKDDQKSSEYLSGEAGSQAGGSTQGTSTTTQRRGSSNENKVKVLQVAMKKKSDSEDNGQIELETNNLANAPIKRGSNNNQQVQLKADDFGTTSSSESGQSGTQGSTPSNPGPWTPWLTTEQIHNDPAKFAASILILYDAPYARNRTAIDRVDHLDPKVMTANYPPSWRTPKWNHHGLWDWKARDVLLQTTGFFNPRRHPEWFDGGQTVADNEKTGFDVDNSENTKQGFQKEADSDKSAPIALPFEAYFANIGNLTWFGQALLVFGICLS
;
A
#
# COMPACT_ATOMS: atom_id res chain seq x y z
N MET A 1 20.42 4.91 13.09
CA MET A 1 19.75 5.73 14.13
C MET A 1 18.23 5.59 13.95
N PHE A 2 17.44 5.87 15.00
CA PHE A 2 15.96 5.89 14.95
C PHE A 2 15.26 4.63 14.38
N GLY A 3 15.83 3.44 14.59
CA GLY A 3 15.21 2.18 14.13
C GLY A 3 15.23 1.94 12.62
N LEU A 4 15.96 2.74 11.83
CA LEU A 4 16.11 2.52 10.38
C LEU A 4 16.73 1.15 10.08
N LYS A 5 16.03 0.35 9.26
CA LYS A 5 16.57 -0.88 8.68
C LYS A 5 17.31 -0.55 7.39
N VAL A 6 18.61 -0.84 7.38
CA VAL A 6 19.47 -0.68 6.21
C VAL A 6 20.40 -1.88 6.10
N LYS A 7 20.40 -2.50 4.92
CA LYS A 7 21.28 -3.62 4.58
C LYS A 7 21.32 -3.74 3.07
N ASP A 8 22.51 -3.84 2.49
CA ASP A 8 22.66 -4.06 1.07
C ASP A 8 22.00 -5.38 0.64
N ALA A 9 21.32 -5.34 -0.49
CA ALA A 9 20.80 -6.53 -1.13
C ALA A 9 21.95 -7.42 -1.63
N GLN A 10 21.71 -8.72 -1.72
CA GLN A 10 22.71 -9.71 -2.08
C GLN A 10 22.22 -10.59 -3.22
N LYS A 11 23.16 -11.13 -4.00
CA LYS A 11 22.86 -12.12 -5.03
C LYS A 11 22.18 -13.35 -4.40
N ASP A 12 21.19 -13.90 -5.10
CA ASP A 12 20.63 -15.19 -4.76
C ASP A 12 21.17 -16.27 -5.71
N ASP A 13 22.16 -17.03 -5.25
CA ASP A 13 22.81 -18.05 -6.09
C ASP A 13 21.83 -19.15 -6.54
N GLN A 14 20.79 -19.41 -5.74
CA GLN A 14 19.73 -20.37 -6.07
C GLN A 14 18.81 -19.89 -7.21
N LYS A 15 18.78 -18.58 -7.48
CA LYS A 15 17.97 -17.94 -8.52
C LYS A 15 18.82 -17.30 -9.61
N SER A 16 20.06 -17.77 -9.77
CA SER A 16 20.98 -17.27 -10.80
C SER A 16 20.51 -17.55 -12.24
N SER A 17 19.60 -18.49 -12.46
CA SER A 17 18.94 -18.70 -13.75
C SER A 17 17.90 -17.61 -14.09
N GLU A 18 17.48 -16.79 -13.13
CA GLU A 18 16.45 -15.76 -13.32
C GLU A 18 17.01 -14.43 -13.87
N TYR A 19 18.33 -14.31 -14.08
CA TYR A 19 18.89 -13.12 -14.75
C TYR A 19 18.32 -12.99 -16.17
N LEU A 20 17.86 -11.78 -16.53
CA LEU A 20 17.41 -11.50 -17.88
C LEU A 20 18.54 -11.78 -18.89
N SER A 21 18.21 -12.57 -19.91
CA SER A 21 19.10 -12.86 -21.02
C SER A 21 19.13 -11.69 -22.00
N GLY A 22 20.29 -11.49 -22.63
CA GLY A 22 20.41 -10.53 -23.73
C GLY A 22 20.17 -11.27 -25.05
N GLU A 23 19.12 -10.91 -25.78
CA GLU A 23 18.95 -11.40 -27.15
C GLU A 23 19.79 -10.57 -28.11
N ALA A 24 20.33 -11.22 -29.14
CA ALA A 24 21.04 -10.54 -30.22
C ALA A 24 20.03 -9.77 -31.08
N GLY A 25 20.23 -8.47 -31.26
CA GLY A 25 19.40 -7.68 -32.17
C GLY A 25 19.44 -8.24 -33.60
N SER A 26 18.30 -8.24 -34.28
CA SER A 26 18.24 -8.45 -35.72
C SER A 26 18.96 -7.30 -36.42
N GLN A 27 19.84 -7.60 -37.39
CA GLN A 27 20.38 -6.57 -38.27
C GLN A 27 19.23 -5.98 -39.08
N ALA A 28 18.71 -4.83 -38.67
CA ALA A 28 17.87 -4.01 -39.53
C ALA A 28 18.75 -3.46 -40.66
N GLY A 29 18.34 -3.72 -41.90
CA GLY A 29 19.09 -3.42 -43.11
C GLY A 29 19.62 -1.99 -43.16
N GLY A 30 20.93 -1.87 -43.24
CA GLY A 30 21.64 -0.60 -43.37
C GLY A 30 23.13 -0.90 -43.46
N SER A 31 23.68 -0.81 -44.68
CA SER A 31 25.10 -0.95 -44.92
C SER A 31 25.83 0.20 -44.21
N THR A 32 26.49 -0.09 -43.09
CA THR A 32 27.67 0.67 -42.67
C THR A 32 28.58 -0.24 -41.85
N GLN A 33 29.72 -0.54 -42.46
CA GLN A 33 30.79 -1.36 -41.95
C GLN A 33 31.49 -0.59 -40.82
N GLY A 34 31.38 -1.11 -39.60
CA GLY A 34 31.96 -0.50 -38.40
C GLY A 34 31.96 -1.50 -37.24
N THR A 35 32.83 -2.50 -37.31
CA THR A 35 33.11 -3.42 -36.20
C THR A 35 33.91 -2.70 -35.12
N SER A 36 33.22 -2.05 -34.19
CA SER A 36 33.80 -1.64 -32.91
C SER A 36 33.49 -2.72 -31.86
N THR A 37 34.49 -3.50 -31.49
CA THR A 37 34.49 -4.31 -30.26
C THR A 37 34.26 -3.37 -29.09
N THR A 38 33.15 -3.52 -28.37
CA THR A 38 32.89 -2.73 -27.16
C THR A 38 32.63 -3.64 -25.99
N THR A 39 33.52 -3.57 -24.99
CA THR A 39 33.28 -4.14 -23.64
C THR A 39 32.28 -3.30 -22.85
N GLN A 40 31.88 -2.13 -23.37
CA GLN A 40 30.91 -1.22 -22.74
C GLN A 40 29.45 -1.60 -23.03
N ARG A 41 29.20 -2.57 -23.93
CA ARG A 41 27.89 -3.22 -24.14
C ARG A 41 28.05 -4.74 -24.01
N ARG A 42 27.00 -5.45 -23.57
CA ARG A 42 27.05 -6.89 -23.22
C ARG A 42 27.39 -7.75 -24.46
N GLY A 43 28.68 -8.00 -24.67
CA GLY A 43 29.23 -8.92 -25.68
C GLY A 43 30.43 -9.66 -25.09
N SER A 44 30.45 -10.98 -25.21
CA SER A 44 31.67 -11.77 -25.04
C SER A 44 32.67 -11.37 -26.12
N SER A 45 33.98 -11.55 -25.89
CA SER A 45 35.08 -11.33 -26.85
C SER A 45 34.87 -11.95 -28.23
N ASN A 46 33.90 -12.88 -28.36
CA ASN A 46 33.58 -13.58 -29.60
C ASN A 46 32.23 -13.19 -30.23
N GLU A 47 31.47 -12.23 -29.67
CA GLU A 47 30.13 -11.85 -30.16
C GLU A 47 29.96 -10.32 -30.28
N ASN A 48 30.24 -9.79 -31.47
CA ASN A 48 30.06 -8.38 -31.82
C ASN A 48 28.60 -8.04 -32.19
N LYS A 49 27.64 -8.32 -31.30
CA LYS A 49 26.25 -7.88 -31.49
C LYS A 49 25.78 -7.05 -30.30
N VAL A 50 25.07 -5.95 -30.59
CA VAL A 50 24.34 -5.19 -29.57
C VAL A 50 23.25 -6.10 -29.04
N LYS A 51 23.33 -6.44 -27.74
CA LYS A 51 22.31 -7.22 -27.04
C LYS A 51 21.41 -6.30 -26.22
N VAL A 52 20.11 -6.60 -26.24
CA VAL A 52 19.10 -5.91 -25.42
C VAL A 52 18.53 -6.93 -24.44
N LEU A 53 18.27 -6.52 -23.20
CA LEU A 53 17.60 -7.37 -22.23
C LEU A 53 16.15 -7.60 -22.66
N GLN A 54 15.77 -8.86 -22.82
CA GLN A 54 14.42 -9.21 -23.19
C GLN A 54 13.57 -9.48 -21.95
N VAL A 55 12.39 -8.88 -21.90
CA VAL A 55 11.37 -9.19 -20.89
C VAL A 55 10.18 -9.81 -21.62
N ALA A 56 9.88 -11.07 -21.31
CA ALA A 56 8.75 -11.79 -21.87
C ALA A 56 7.73 -12.10 -20.78
N MET A 57 6.47 -11.97 -21.13
CA MET A 57 5.34 -12.53 -20.37
C MET A 57 4.42 -13.24 -21.35
N LYS A 58 4.06 -14.47 -21.05
CA LYS A 58 3.20 -15.31 -21.90
C LYS A 58 2.23 -16.08 -21.04
N LYS A 59 0.96 -16.10 -21.44
CA LYS A 59 -0.06 -16.98 -20.87
C LYS A 59 -0.05 -18.33 -21.57
N LYS A 60 -0.45 -19.39 -20.87
CA LYS A 60 -0.73 -20.69 -21.49
C LYS A 60 -1.96 -20.58 -22.39
N SER A 61 -2.00 -21.30 -23.50
CA SER A 61 -3.14 -21.28 -24.43
C SER A 61 -4.31 -22.15 -23.96
N ASP A 62 -4.04 -23.23 -23.21
CA ASP A 62 -4.98 -24.35 -23.04
C ASP A 62 -5.44 -24.58 -21.59
N SER A 63 -5.05 -23.73 -20.63
CA SER A 63 -5.29 -23.98 -19.20
C SER A 63 -5.88 -22.76 -18.50
N GLU A 64 -7.15 -22.86 -18.14
CA GLU A 64 -7.75 -22.12 -17.05
C GLU A 64 -7.78 -23.07 -15.84
N ASP A 65 -6.91 -22.86 -14.85
CA ASP A 65 -7.06 -23.53 -13.54
C ASP A 65 -8.08 -22.72 -12.73
N ASN A 66 -9.22 -23.32 -12.41
CA ASN A 66 -10.33 -22.68 -11.69
C ASN A 66 -10.79 -21.33 -12.29
N GLY A 67 -10.75 -21.18 -13.62
CA GLY A 67 -11.18 -19.95 -14.32
C GLY A 67 -10.16 -18.80 -14.26
N GLN A 68 -8.91 -19.06 -13.86
CA GLN A 68 -7.83 -18.08 -13.85
C GLN A 68 -6.84 -18.33 -14.99
N ILE A 69 -6.33 -17.25 -15.59
CA ILE A 69 -5.26 -17.31 -16.60
C ILE A 69 -4.02 -17.93 -15.96
N GLU A 70 -3.39 -18.91 -16.61
CA GLU A 70 -2.07 -19.37 -16.19
C GLU A 70 -0.96 -18.71 -17.00
N LEU A 71 0.15 -18.34 -16.34
CA LEU A 71 1.35 -17.86 -17.04
C LEU A 71 2.27 -19.04 -17.38
N GLU A 72 2.72 -19.08 -18.64
CA GLU A 72 3.81 -19.95 -19.08
C GLU A 72 5.17 -19.31 -18.77
N THR A 73 5.25 -17.98 -18.91
CA THR A 73 6.48 -17.21 -18.67
C THR A 73 6.12 -15.89 -18.00
N ASN A 74 6.88 -15.52 -16.97
CA ASN A 74 6.76 -14.23 -16.29
C ASN A 74 8.15 -13.67 -15.91
N ASN A 75 8.84 -13.01 -16.85
CA ASN A 75 10.16 -12.43 -16.56
C ASN A 75 10.11 -11.27 -15.55
N LEU A 76 8.94 -10.64 -15.35
CA LEU A 76 8.77 -9.57 -14.36
C LEU A 76 8.72 -10.11 -12.92
N ALA A 77 8.54 -11.42 -12.74
CA ALA A 77 8.66 -12.08 -11.45
C ALA A 77 10.11 -12.47 -11.10
N ASN A 78 11.05 -12.37 -12.03
CA ASN A 78 12.44 -12.78 -11.77
C ASN A 78 13.08 -11.93 -10.65
N ALA A 79 13.73 -12.59 -9.70
CA ALA A 79 14.37 -12.00 -8.53
C ALA A 79 15.73 -12.67 -8.23
N PRO A 80 16.76 -12.51 -9.09
CA PRO A 80 18.10 -13.05 -8.85
C PRO A 80 18.88 -12.31 -7.75
N ILE A 81 18.31 -11.24 -7.19
CA ILE A 81 18.83 -10.45 -6.07
C ILE A 81 17.79 -10.52 -4.95
N LYS A 82 18.22 -10.85 -3.73
CA LYS A 82 17.38 -10.96 -2.54
C LYS A 82 17.80 -9.97 -1.45
N ARG A 83 16.92 -9.78 -0.47
CA ARG A 83 17.21 -8.93 0.69
C ARG A 83 18.46 -9.40 1.41
N GLY A 84 19.24 -8.46 1.92
CA GLY A 84 20.37 -8.77 2.79
C GLY A 84 19.92 -9.49 4.06
N SER A 85 20.81 -10.26 4.67
CA SER A 85 20.53 -11.02 5.90
C SER A 85 21.42 -10.56 7.06
N ASN A 86 20.87 -10.67 8.27
CA ASN A 86 21.59 -10.58 9.54
C ASN A 86 21.23 -11.82 10.36
N ASN A 87 22.23 -12.54 10.87
CA ASN A 87 22.02 -13.76 11.68
C ASN A 87 21.08 -14.79 11.01
N ASN A 88 21.29 -15.06 9.72
CA ASN A 88 20.50 -15.97 8.89
C ASN A 88 19.01 -15.60 8.72
N GLN A 89 18.58 -14.41 9.15
CA GLN A 89 17.26 -13.88 8.86
C GLN A 89 17.35 -12.73 7.86
N GLN A 90 16.44 -12.71 6.88
CA GLN A 90 16.36 -11.59 5.94
C GLN A 90 15.93 -10.33 6.68
N VAL A 91 16.61 -9.22 6.39
CA VAL A 91 16.18 -7.89 6.83
C VAL A 91 14.95 -7.54 6.01
N GLN A 92 13.85 -7.22 6.68
CA GLN A 92 12.54 -6.95 6.09
C GLN A 92 11.83 -5.88 6.92
N LEU A 93 10.99 -5.05 6.29
CA LEU A 93 10.08 -4.15 6.98
C LEU A 93 8.88 -4.94 7.51
N LYS A 94 8.67 -4.94 8.83
CA LYS A 94 7.56 -5.67 9.47
C LYS A 94 6.70 -4.68 10.26
N ALA A 95 5.40 -4.93 10.37
CA ALA A 95 4.53 -4.13 11.24
C ALA A 95 4.94 -4.26 12.71
N ASP A 96 5.39 -5.45 13.12
CA ASP A 96 5.91 -5.74 14.47
C ASP A 96 7.15 -4.90 14.86
N ASP A 97 7.76 -4.19 13.90
CA ASP A 97 8.85 -3.25 14.19
C ASP A 97 8.43 -2.11 15.12
N PHE A 98 7.13 -1.84 15.20
CA PHE A 98 6.52 -0.84 16.07
C PHE A 98 6.02 -1.43 17.41
N GLY A 99 6.32 -2.70 17.68
CA GLY A 99 5.83 -3.42 18.85
C GLY A 99 4.51 -4.16 18.61
N THR A 100 4.06 -4.88 19.63
CA THR A 100 2.81 -5.65 19.60
C THR A 100 1.71 -4.92 20.37
N THR A 101 0.50 -4.88 19.83
CA THR A 101 -0.67 -4.36 20.56
C THR A 101 -0.93 -5.18 21.83
N SER A 102 -1.00 -4.50 22.97
CA SER A 102 -1.40 -5.09 24.24
C SER A 102 -2.89 -5.46 24.20
N SER A 103 -3.22 -6.74 24.21
CA SER A 103 -4.60 -7.21 24.28
C SER A 103 -5.14 -7.17 25.71
N SER A 104 -5.14 -6.00 26.38
CA SER A 104 -5.83 -5.77 27.66
C SER A 104 -5.51 -4.39 28.26
N GLU A 105 -6.25 -3.34 27.90
CA GLU A 105 -6.42 -2.16 28.77
C GLU A 105 -7.88 -1.69 28.76
N SER A 106 -8.80 -2.59 29.12
CA SER A 106 -10.04 -2.18 29.74
C SER A 106 -9.75 -1.84 31.21
N GLY A 107 -9.43 -0.57 31.47
CA GLY A 107 -9.39 0.02 32.81
C GLY A 107 -8.09 -0.18 33.58
N GLN A 108 -7.16 0.78 33.48
CA GLN A 108 -6.22 1.01 34.58
C GLN A 108 -6.12 2.51 34.89
N SER A 109 -6.88 2.89 35.91
CA SER A 109 -6.65 4.08 36.70
C SER A 109 -5.32 3.95 37.45
N GLY A 110 -4.35 4.80 37.11
CA GLY A 110 -3.31 5.32 38.00
C GLY A 110 -2.16 4.38 38.40
N THR A 111 -0.98 4.59 37.81
CA THR A 111 0.24 4.97 38.55
C THR A 111 1.35 5.37 37.57
N GLN A 112 1.82 6.62 37.66
CA GLN A 112 3.08 7.06 37.05
C GLN A 112 4.23 6.23 37.63
N GLY A 113 5.05 5.59 36.79
CA GLY A 113 6.25 4.95 37.31
C GLY A 113 7.08 4.05 36.40
N SER A 114 6.64 3.73 35.18
CA SER A 114 7.43 2.90 34.26
C SER A 114 7.26 3.39 32.83
N THR A 115 8.27 4.05 32.27
CA THR A 115 8.30 4.32 30.83
C THR A 115 8.32 2.96 30.11
N PRO A 116 7.32 2.59 29.29
CA PRO A 116 7.39 1.37 28.51
C PRO A 116 8.64 1.47 27.62
N SER A 117 9.54 0.51 27.70
CA SER A 117 10.75 0.45 26.88
C SER A 117 10.46 0.17 25.40
N ASN A 118 9.19 -0.06 25.05
CA ASN A 118 8.70 -0.17 23.69
C ASN A 118 7.30 0.48 23.62
N PRO A 119 7.15 1.70 23.07
CA PRO A 119 5.83 2.24 22.81
C PRO A 119 5.14 1.31 21.81
N GLY A 120 3.91 0.87 22.12
CA GLY A 120 3.14 0.05 21.19
C GLY A 120 2.88 0.77 19.86
N PRO A 121 2.45 0.05 18.82
CA PRO A 121 2.19 0.64 17.51
C PRO A 121 1.08 1.70 17.63
N TRP A 122 1.25 2.83 16.96
CA TRP A 122 0.18 3.83 16.86
C TRP A 122 -1.00 3.26 16.08
N THR A 123 -2.21 3.49 16.59
CA THR A 123 -3.48 3.18 15.93
C THR A 123 -4.42 4.38 16.05
N PRO A 124 -5.33 4.60 15.09
CA PRO A 124 -6.38 5.61 15.24
C PRO A 124 -7.18 5.42 16.53
N TRP A 125 -7.67 6.50 17.12
CA TRP A 125 -8.46 6.41 18.35
C TRP A 125 -9.78 5.64 18.15
N LEU A 126 -10.43 5.86 17.00
CA LEU A 126 -11.62 5.12 16.56
C LEU A 126 -11.46 4.74 15.09
N THR A 127 -11.90 3.54 14.73
CA THR A 127 -11.98 3.09 13.35
C THR A 127 -13.15 3.73 12.61
N THR A 128 -13.07 3.74 11.29
CA THR A 128 -14.15 4.15 10.39
C THR A 128 -15.46 3.43 10.73
N GLU A 129 -15.38 2.13 11.01
CA GLU A 129 -16.53 1.28 11.34
C GLU A 129 -17.15 1.65 12.71
N GLN A 130 -16.34 2.01 13.70
CA GLN A 130 -16.84 2.44 15.02
C GLN A 130 -17.61 3.76 14.92
N ILE A 131 -17.13 4.71 14.11
CA ILE A 131 -17.80 5.99 13.88
C ILE A 131 -19.12 5.77 13.13
N HIS A 132 -19.12 4.92 12.10
CA HIS A 132 -20.30 4.60 11.30
C HIS A 132 -21.41 3.90 12.11
N ASN A 133 -21.04 3.00 13.03
CA ASN A 133 -22.02 2.21 13.78
C ASN A 133 -22.69 2.99 14.94
N ASP A 134 -22.09 4.09 15.40
CA ASP A 134 -22.70 4.99 16.40
C ASP A 134 -22.50 6.47 16.02
N PRO A 135 -23.17 6.93 14.94
CA PRO A 135 -22.94 8.26 14.37
C PRO A 135 -23.50 9.36 15.29
N ALA A 136 -24.52 9.06 16.10
CA ALA A 136 -25.07 10.00 17.07
C ALA A 136 -24.04 10.38 18.15
N LYS A 137 -23.08 9.49 18.44
CA LYS A 137 -22.03 9.71 19.44
C LYS A 137 -20.72 10.20 18.84
N PHE A 138 -20.33 9.67 17.68
CA PHE A 138 -18.97 9.84 17.17
C PHE A 138 -18.87 10.61 15.86
N ALA A 139 -19.94 10.76 15.07
CA ALA A 139 -19.89 11.49 13.82
C ALA A 139 -20.13 12.99 14.01
N ALA A 140 -19.51 13.81 13.16
CA ALA A 140 -19.88 15.21 13.01
C ALA A 140 -21.30 15.31 12.44
N SER A 141 -22.06 16.27 12.95
CA SER A 141 -23.47 16.46 12.59
C SER A 141 -23.74 17.91 12.19
N ILE A 142 -24.55 18.09 11.16
CA ILE A 142 -25.08 19.40 10.76
C ILE A 142 -26.51 19.50 11.28
N LEU A 143 -26.80 20.53 12.05
CA LEU A 143 -28.16 20.87 12.44
C LEU A 143 -28.62 22.13 11.70
N ILE A 144 -29.87 22.12 11.21
CA ILE A 144 -30.48 23.30 10.62
C ILE A 144 -31.23 24.06 11.71
N LEU A 145 -30.78 25.28 11.99
CA LEU A 145 -31.31 26.16 13.01
C LEU A 145 -32.04 27.34 12.36
N TYR A 146 -33.30 27.52 12.74
CA TYR A 146 -34.02 28.78 12.51
C TYR A 146 -33.83 29.67 13.73
N ASP A 147 -33.35 30.89 13.51
CA ASP A 147 -33.26 31.93 14.54
C ASP A 147 -33.91 33.24 14.06
N ALA A 148 -34.89 33.73 14.81
CA ALA A 148 -35.63 34.96 14.56
C ALA A 148 -35.64 35.81 15.84
N PRO A 149 -34.64 36.68 16.06
CA PRO A 149 -34.28 37.20 17.39
C PRO A 149 -35.37 38.02 18.10
N TYR A 150 -36.34 38.57 17.35
CA TYR A 150 -37.44 39.39 17.88
C TYR A 150 -38.80 38.67 17.92
N ALA A 151 -38.84 37.37 17.61
CA ALA A 151 -40.07 36.58 17.66
C ALA A 151 -40.31 35.97 19.05
N ARG A 152 -41.59 35.67 19.37
CA ARG A 152 -41.96 34.94 20.59
C ARG A 152 -41.31 33.56 20.63
N ASN A 153 -41.44 32.81 19.53
CA ASN A 153 -40.79 31.51 19.33
C ASN A 153 -39.58 31.74 18.43
N ARG A 154 -38.49 32.26 19.01
CA ARG A 154 -37.31 32.72 18.27
C ARG A 154 -36.42 31.61 17.73
N THR A 155 -36.44 30.41 18.30
CA THR A 155 -35.50 29.33 17.98
C THR A 155 -36.27 28.06 17.67
N ALA A 156 -35.95 27.43 16.53
CA ALA A 156 -36.45 26.10 16.18
C ALA A 156 -35.35 25.31 15.47
N ILE A 157 -35.23 24.02 15.79
CA ILE A 157 -34.33 23.08 15.12
C ILE A 157 -35.18 22.25 14.16
N ASP A 158 -34.78 22.21 12.90
CA ASP A 158 -35.50 21.51 11.84
C ASP A 158 -35.13 20.02 11.81
N ARG A 159 -33.84 19.77 11.54
CA ARG A 159 -33.27 18.44 11.34
C ARG A 159 -31.80 18.39 11.75
N VAL A 160 -31.31 17.17 11.89
CA VAL A 160 -29.91 16.84 12.14
C VAL A 160 -29.48 15.79 11.11
N ASP A 161 -28.44 16.09 10.36
CA ASP A 161 -27.86 15.22 9.34
C ASP A 161 -26.42 14.83 9.77
N HIS A 162 -26.13 13.52 9.84
CA HIS A 162 -24.80 13.02 10.21
C HIS A 162 -23.88 12.94 8.98
N LEU A 163 -22.64 13.40 9.12
CA LEU A 163 -21.61 13.27 8.08
C LEU A 163 -20.91 11.91 8.21
N ASP A 164 -21.60 10.82 7.85
CA ASP A 164 -21.08 9.46 7.99
C ASP A 164 -19.79 9.24 7.16
N PRO A 165 -18.66 8.80 7.76
CA PRO A 165 -17.42 8.57 7.03
C PRO A 165 -17.56 7.52 5.91
N LYS A 166 -18.49 6.56 6.01
CA LYS A 166 -18.72 5.58 4.93
C LYS A 166 -19.28 6.19 3.67
N VAL A 167 -19.96 7.33 3.75
CA VAL A 167 -20.42 8.06 2.55
C VAL A 167 -19.23 8.55 1.72
N MET A 168 -18.13 8.95 2.38
CA MET A 168 -16.88 9.29 1.69
C MET A 168 -16.17 8.03 1.18
N THR A 169 -15.95 7.04 2.04
CA THR A 169 -15.15 5.86 1.67
C THR A 169 -15.82 4.95 0.62
N ALA A 170 -17.16 4.94 0.55
CA ALA A 170 -17.89 4.25 -0.51
C ALA A 170 -17.60 4.83 -1.91
N ASN A 171 -17.16 6.09 -1.98
CA ASN A 171 -16.81 6.79 -3.22
C ASN A 171 -15.31 6.78 -3.52
N TYR A 172 -14.49 6.10 -2.71
CA TYR A 172 -13.07 5.96 -2.99
C TYR A 172 -12.81 5.13 -4.26
N PRO A 173 -11.76 5.45 -5.05
CA PRO A 173 -11.37 4.64 -6.19
C PRO A 173 -11.14 3.17 -5.81
N PRO A 174 -11.52 2.18 -6.64
CA PRO A 174 -11.36 0.76 -6.30
C PRO A 174 -9.93 0.33 -5.96
N SER A 175 -8.92 1.00 -6.54
CA SER A 175 -7.50 0.74 -6.25
C SER A 175 -7.09 1.06 -4.81
N TRP A 176 -7.87 1.88 -4.09
CA TRP A 176 -7.62 2.22 -2.69
C TRP A 176 -7.90 1.06 -1.73
N ARG A 177 -8.51 -0.02 -2.22
CA ARG A 177 -8.64 -1.28 -1.47
C ARG A 177 -7.31 -2.04 -1.33
N THR A 178 -6.34 -1.78 -2.21
CA THR A 178 -5.04 -2.47 -2.25
C THR A 178 -3.86 -1.48 -2.39
N PRO A 179 -3.67 -0.55 -1.43
CA PRO A 179 -2.76 0.59 -1.59
C PRO A 179 -1.26 0.27 -1.48
N LYS A 180 -0.93 -0.96 -1.03
CA LYS A 180 0.43 -1.53 -1.08
C LYS A 180 0.80 -2.04 -2.48
N TRP A 181 -0.12 -1.97 -3.45
CA TRP A 181 0.08 -2.32 -4.84
C TRP A 181 -0.01 -1.09 -5.76
N ASN A 182 0.41 -1.21 -7.01
CA ASN A 182 0.21 -0.17 -8.03
C ASN A 182 0.13 -0.81 -9.43
N HIS A 183 -0.09 0.00 -10.47
CA HIS A 183 -0.24 -0.47 -11.84
C HIS A 183 1.06 -0.99 -12.48
N HIS A 184 2.23 -0.81 -11.84
CA HIS A 184 3.47 -1.45 -12.27
C HIS A 184 3.51 -2.93 -11.83
N GLY A 185 2.74 -3.30 -10.82
CA GLY A 185 2.56 -4.67 -10.40
C GLY A 185 3.81 -5.27 -9.74
N LEU A 186 4.04 -6.55 -10.02
CA LEU A 186 4.99 -7.38 -9.26
C LEU A 186 6.44 -6.90 -9.33
N TRP A 187 6.90 -6.40 -10.48
CA TRP A 187 8.31 -5.99 -10.61
C TRP A 187 8.65 -4.80 -9.71
N ASP A 188 7.74 -3.81 -9.60
CA ASP A 188 7.94 -2.65 -8.72
C ASP A 188 7.83 -3.06 -7.25
N TRP A 189 6.88 -3.95 -6.93
CA TRP A 189 6.79 -4.49 -5.58
C TRP A 189 8.09 -5.18 -5.15
N LYS A 190 8.64 -6.09 -5.99
CA LYS A 190 9.89 -6.80 -5.70
C LYS A 190 11.09 -5.86 -5.63
N ALA A 191 11.18 -4.91 -6.57
CA ALA A 191 12.27 -3.95 -6.60
C ALA A 191 12.28 -3.05 -5.36
N ARG A 192 11.12 -2.59 -4.90
CA ARG A 192 11.02 -1.73 -3.71
C ARG A 192 11.22 -2.52 -2.42
N ASP A 193 10.68 -3.74 -2.34
CA ASP A 193 10.84 -4.59 -1.16
C ASP A 193 12.31 -5.01 -0.95
N VAL A 194 13.02 -5.40 -2.02
CA VAL A 194 14.44 -5.76 -1.93
C VAL A 194 15.33 -4.58 -1.52
N LEU A 195 14.93 -3.37 -1.89
CA LEU A 195 15.61 -2.11 -1.53
C LEU A 195 15.16 -1.54 -0.17
N LEU A 196 14.39 -2.31 0.63
CA LEU A 196 13.87 -1.91 1.93
C LEU A 196 13.04 -0.61 1.88
N GLN A 197 12.28 -0.43 0.81
CA GLN A 197 11.33 0.66 0.65
C GLN A 197 9.89 0.16 0.85
N THR A 198 8.99 1.08 1.16
CA THR A 198 7.55 0.82 1.15
C THR A 198 7.06 0.62 -0.28
N THR A 199 6.19 -0.36 -0.51
CA THR A 199 5.60 -0.69 -1.82
C THR A 199 4.28 0.05 -2.09
N GLY A 200 3.81 0.05 -3.34
CA GLY A 200 2.53 0.63 -3.72
C GLY A 200 2.51 2.16 -3.79
N PHE A 201 1.30 2.73 -3.88
CA PHE A 201 1.11 4.18 -4.02
C PHE A 201 0.81 4.88 -2.69
N PHE A 202 0.28 4.18 -1.68
CA PHE A 202 -0.11 4.79 -0.40
C PHE A 202 0.07 3.82 0.77
N ASN A 203 1.32 3.43 1.04
CA ASN A 203 1.63 2.41 2.04
C ASN A 203 1.34 2.89 3.48
N PRO A 204 0.74 2.05 4.36
CA PRO A 204 0.44 2.40 5.75
C PRO A 204 1.67 2.76 6.59
N ARG A 205 2.88 2.30 6.22
CA ARG A 205 4.12 2.67 6.93
C ARG A 205 4.51 4.13 6.73
N ARG A 206 3.96 4.81 5.72
CA ARG A 206 4.13 6.25 5.48
C ARG A 206 2.91 7.08 5.87
N HIS A 207 1.73 6.50 5.76
CA HIS A 207 0.45 7.22 5.91
C HIS A 207 -0.50 6.46 6.83
N PRO A 208 -0.09 6.11 8.07
CA PRO A 208 -0.90 5.26 8.95
C PRO A 208 -2.25 5.88 9.31
N GLU A 209 -2.39 7.21 9.20
CA GLU A 209 -3.56 7.98 9.64
C GLU A 209 -4.85 7.62 8.90
N TRP A 210 -4.73 7.07 7.69
CA TRP A 210 -5.87 6.66 6.85
C TRP A 210 -6.13 5.16 6.89
N PHE A 211 -5.55 4.42 7.83
CA PHE A 211 -5.77 2.98 7.98
C PHE A 211 -6.34 2.70 9.36
N ASP A 212 -7.45 1.97 9.43
CA ASP A 212 -8.09 1.61 10.71
C ASP A 212 -7.11 0.85 11.65
N GLY A 213 -6.12 0.14 11.09
CA GLY A 213 -5.07 -0.55 11.86
C GLY A 213 -3.82 0.28 12.17
N GLY A 214 -3.69 1.51 11.65
CA GLY A 214 -2.50 2.33 11.81
C GLY A 214 -1.19 1.60 11.50
N GLN A 215 -0.27 1.58 12.46
CA GLN A 215 1.04 0.93 12.33
C GLN A 215 1.01 -0.60 12.43
N THR A 216 -0.10 -1.21 12.87
CA THR A 216 -0.22 -2.68 12.92
C THR A 216 -0.25 -3.34 11.53
N VAL A 217 -0.41 -2.54 10.48
CA VAL A 217 -0.39 -2.97 9.07
C VAL A 217 0.74 -2.30 8.26
N ALA A 218 1.70 -1.68 8.94
CA ALA A 218 2.77 -0.86 8.36
C ALA A 218 3.98 -1.67 7.85
N ASP A 219 3.73 -2.52 6.85
CA ASP A 219 4.72 -3.32 6.12
C ASP A 219 4.38 -3.43 4.61
N ASN A 220 5.07 -4.31 3.90
CA ASN A 220 4.86 -4.59 2.48
C ASN A 220 4.02 -5.84 2.19
N GLU A 221 3.61 -6.56 3.24
CA GLU A 221 2.88 -7.83 3.14
C GLU A 221 1.38 -7.60 2.94
N LYS A 222 0.66 -8.67 2.57
CA LYS A 222 -0.81 -8.67 2.37
C LYS A 222 -1.25 -7.53 1.45
N THR A 223 -0.78 -7.57 0.21
CA THR A 223 -1.09 -6.57 -0.83
C THR A 223 -2.46 -6.81 -1.49
N GLY A 224 -3.09 -7.95 -1.24
CA GLY A 224 -4.21 -8.47 -2.03
C GLY A 224 -3.77 -9.19 -3.31
N PHE A 225 -2.47 -9.32 -3.56
CA PHE A 225 -1.87 -10.06 -4.68
C PHE A 225 -0.84 -11.07 -4.16
N ASP A 226 -0.67 -12.18 -4.87
CA ASP A 226 0.36 -13.18 -4.56
C ASP A 226 1.76 -12.64 -4.90
N VAL A 227 2.66 -12.62 -3.92
CA VAL A 227 4.01 -12.06 -4.05
C VAL A 227 5.10 -13.06 -3.66
N ASP A 228 4.72 -14.19 -3.06
CA ASP A 228 5.61 -15.14 -2.39
C ASP A 228 5.34 -16.60 -2.77
N ASN A 229 4.49 -16.86 -3.78
CA ASN A 229 4.32 -18.20 -4.35
C ASN A 229 5.66 -18.87 -4.69
N SER A 230 5.76 -20.19 -4.54
CA SER A 230 6.96 -20.94 -4.92
C SER A 230 7.22 -20.92 -6.42
N GLU A 231 6.16 -20.79 -7.23
CA GLU A 231 6.25 -20.70 -8.69
C GLU A 231 6.14 -19.24 -9.15
N ASN A 232 7.18 -18.72 -9.84
CA ASN A 232 7.18 -17.34 -10.37
C ASN A 232 6.00 -17.06 -11.32
N THR A 233 5.49 -18.09 -12.00
CA THR A 233 4.32 -18.02 -12.90
C THR A 233 2.99 -17.86 -12.17
N LYS A 234 2.94 -18.06 -10.84
CA LYS A 234 1.76 -17.89 -10.00
C LYS A 234 1.78 -16.61 -9.16
N GLN A 235 2.87 -15.86 -9.20
CA GLN A 235 2.97 -14.55 -8.53
C GLN A 235 2.36 -13.45 -9.41
N GLY A 236 1.77 -12.44 -8.75
CA GLY A 236 1.11 -11.30 -9.37
C GLY A 236 -0.40 -11.47 -9.58
N PHE A 237 -0.96 -12.64 -9.21
CA PHE A 237 -2.40 -12.88 -9.25
C PHE A 237 -3.11 -12.28 -8.04
N GLN A 238 -4.28 -11.72 -8.24
CA GLN A 238 -5.12 -11.20 -7.17
C GLN A 238 -5.63 -12.37 -6.30
N LYS A 239 -5.56 -12.21 -4.97
CA LYS A 239 -6.05 -13.19 -4.01
C LYS A 239 -7.44 -12.82 -3.52
N GLU A 240 -8.34 -13.79 -3.50
CA GLU A 240 -9.73 -13.62 -3.00
C GLU A 240 -9.90 -14.04 -1.53
N ALA A 241 -8.93 -14.77 -0.96
CA ALA A 241 -9.00 -15.28 0.41
C ALA A 241 -9.01 -14.14 1.44
N ASP A 242 -9.94 -14.19 2.39
CA ASP A 242 -10.09 -13.17 3.43
C ASP A 242 -8.85 -13.01 4.32
N SER A 243 -8.06 -14.09 4.50
CA SER A 243 -6.83 -14.08 5.31
C SER A 243 -5.70 -13.22 4.73
N ASP A 244 -5.72 -13.01 3.40
CA ASP A 244 -4.69 -12.29 2.64
C ASP A 244 -5.19 -10.93 2.12
N LYS A 245 -6.39 -10.50 2.56
CA LYS A 245 -6.94 -9.20 2.21
C LYS A 245 -6.03 -8.07 2.68
N SER A 246 -5.88 -7.08 1.81
CA SER A 246 -5.13 -5.87 2.12
C SER A 246 -5.89 -4.97 3.07
N ALA A 247 -5.17 -4.13 3.81
CA ALA A 247 -5.76 -3.04 4.56
C ALA A 247 -6.15 -1.92 3.57
N PRO A 248 -7.44 -1.59 3.41
CA PRO A 248 -7.87 -0.51 2.51
C PRO A 248 -7.57 0.86 3.11
N ILE A 249 -7.46 1.88 2.25
CA ILE A 249 -7.53 3.28 2.68
C ILE A 249 -8.95 3.53 3.20
N ALA A 250 -9.04 4.03 4.43
CA ALA A 250 -10.26 4.25 5.18
C ALA A 250 -10.39 5.74 5.58
N LEU A 251 -11.25 6.04 6.55
CA LEU A 251 -11.37 7.37 7.13
C LEU A 251 -11.53 7.27 8.67
N PRO A 252 -10.46 6.86 9.39
CA PRO A 252 -10.46 6.73 10.85
C PRO A 252 -10.52 8.09 11.55
N PHE A 253 -10.65 8.09 12.88
CA PHE A 253 -10.94 9.29 13.70
C PHE A 253 -10.15 10.56 13.34
N GLU A 254 -8.81 10.51 13.36
CA GLU A 254 -7.97 11.68 13.12
C GLU A 254 -8.15 12.22 11.69
N ALA A 255 -8.15 11.33 10.70
CA ALA A 255 -8.35 11.69 9.30
C ALA A 255 -9.80 12.16 9.02
N TYR A 256 -10.78 11.59 9.70
CA TYR A 256 -12.18 11.99 9.60
C TYR A 256 -12.36 13.43 10.08
N PHE A 257 -11.92 13.75 11.30
CA PHE A 257 -12.08 15.10 11.85
C PHE A 257 -11.20 16.16 11.18
N ALA A 258 -10.07 15.77 10.57
CA ALA A 258 -9.32 16.64 9.68
C ALA A 258 -10.17 17.14 8.49
N ASN A 259 -11.12 16.33 8.02
CA ASN A 259 -12.03 16.65 6.93
C ASN A 259 -13.33 17.36 7.37
N ILE A 260 -13.45 17.74 8.65
CA ILE A 260 -14.65 18.43 9.17
C ILE A 260 -14.36 19.91 9.43
N GLY A 261 -15.01 20.78 8.63
CA GLY A 261 -15.02 22.23 8.82
C GLY A 261 -15.15 22.99 7.50
N ASN A 262 -15.07 24.32 7.58
CA ASN A 262 -15.21 25.24 6.44
C ASN A 262 -16.52 25.06 5.66
N LEU A 263 -17.64 25.28 6.35
CA LEU A 263 -18.99 25.20 5.78
C LEU A 263 -19.23 26.29 4.73
N THR A 264 -19.69 25.90 3.53
CA THR A 264 -19.98 26.82 2.43
C THR A 264 -21.32 26.49 1.78
N TRP A 265 -22.22 27.47 1.68
CA TRP A 265 -23.50 27.32 0.99
C TRP A 265 -23.39 27.68 -0.49
N PHE A 266 -24.02 26.88 -1.35
CA PHE A 266 -24.29 27.22 -2.74
C PHE A 266 -25.68 26.73 -3.14
N GLY A 267 -26.65 27.64 -3.22
CA GLY A 267 -28.05 27.28 -3.40
C GLY A 267 -28.55 26.39 -2.26
N GLN A 268 -29.03 25.19 -2.59
CA GLN A 268 -29.50 24.20 -1.61
C GLN A 268 -28.40 23.26 -1.09
N ALA A 269 -27.16 23.39 -1.59
CA ALA A 269 -26.04 22.56 -1.17
C ALA A 269 -25.23 23.23 -0.06
N LEU A 270 -24.98 22.49 1.02
CA LEU A 270 -23.99 22.84 2.04
C LEU A 270 -22.77 21.95 1.86
N LEU A 271 -21.63 22.57 1.54
CA LEU A 271 -20.35 21.92 1.31
C LEU A 271 -19.50 21.98 2.58
N VAL A 272 -18.75 20.90 2.86
CA VAL A 272 -17.79 20.79 3.97
C VAL A 272 -16.44 20.45 3.37
N PHE A 273 -15.46 21.36 3.49
CA PHE A 273 -14.16 21.23 2.81
C PHE A 273 -13.02 20.75 3.72
N GLY A 274 -13.28 20.59 5.01
CA GLY A 274 -12.25 20.22 6.01
C GLY A 274 -11.40 21.40 6.46
N ILE A 275 -10.46 21.14 7.35
CA ILE A 275 -9.61 22.15 7.99
C ILE A 275 -8.13 21.84 7.77
N CYS A 276 -7.30 22.87 7.92
CA CYS A 276 -5.87 22.67 8.12
C CYS A 276 -5.65 22.42 9.61
N LEU A 277 -5.21 21.21 9.97
CA LEU A 277 -4.84 20.89 11.35
C LEU A 277 -3.52 21.59 11.71
N SER A 278 -3.46 22.19 12.90
CA SER A 278 -2.28 22.85 13.49
C SER A 278 -1.43 21.89 14.30
#